data_AF-A0A820ILZ4-F1
#
_entry.id   AF-A0A820ILZ4-F1
#
_cell.length_a   1.000
_cell.length_b   1.000
_cell.length_c   1.000
_cell.angle_alpha   90.00
_cell.angle_beta   90.00
_cell.angle_gamma   90.00
#
_symmetry.space_group_name_H-M   'P 1'
#
loop_
_entity.id
_entity.type
_entity.pdbx_description
1 polymer ?
#
loop_
_entity_poly.entity_id
_entity_poly.type
_entity_poly.pdbx_seq_one_letter_code
_entity_poly.pdbx_strand_id
1 'polypeptide(L)'
;IGGTYAVPILLLPEVAICALGKIVRRIVPDEEDDESSSSSSSDDEYCSYSVRSMMSASWSADHRVIDGATMARFSNELKYLLENPLQLLINQ
;
A
#
# COMPACT_ATOMS: atom_id res chain seq x y z
N ILE A 1 12.31 10.65 14.55
CA ILE A 1 10.91 10.42 14.11
C ILE A 1 10.90 9.17 13.25
N GLY A 2 10.18 8.13 13.69
CA GLY A 2 10.16 6.81 13.05
C GLY A 2 9.07 5.96 13.69
N GLY A 3 8.35 5.22 12.85
CA GLY A 3 7.20 4.40 13.22
C GLY A 3 6.63 3.77 11.96
N THR A 4 6.07 2.57 12.10
CA THR A 4 5.39 1.85 11.02
C THR A 4 3.90 2.17 11.01
N TYR A 5 3.21 1.93 12.12
CA TYR A 5 1.78 2.24 12.24
C TYR A 5 1.56 3.32 13.29
N ALA A 6 0.58 4.18 13.02
CA ALA A 6 0.13 5.22 13.93
C ALA A 6 -1.39 5.28 13.91
N VAL A 7 -2.00 5.74 14.99
CA VAL A 7 -3.43 6.09 15.03
C VAL A 7 -3.51 7.62 15.03
N PRO A 8 -3.53 8.27 13.86
CA PRO A 8 -3.61 9.72 13.80
C PRO A 8 -4.96 10.24 14.32
N ILE A 9 -4.94 11.36 15.03
CA ILE A 9 -6.14 11.99 15.58
C ILE A 9 -6.68 12.97 14.53
N LEU A 10 -7.98 12.89 14.25
CA LEU A 10 -8.66 13.80 13.31
C LEU A 10 -8.61 15.25 13.79
N LEU A 11 -8.29 16.16 12.87
CA LEU A 11 -8.34 17.59 13.08
C LEU A 11 -9.64 18.14 12.49
N LEU A 12 -10.62 18.44 13.35
CA LEU A 12 -11.90 19.00 12.89
C LEU A 12 -11.68 20.35 12.19
N PRO A 13 -12.37 20.64 11.07
CA PRO A 13 -13.55 19.95 10.53
C PRO A 13 -13.27 18.80 9.53
N GLU A 14 -12.03 18.34 9.39
CA GLU A 14 -11.67 17.28 8.45
C GLU A 14 -12.23 15.91 8.89
N VAL A 15 -12.54 15.06 7.90
CA VAL A 15 -13.19 13.76 8.10
C VAL A 15 -12.25 12.56 7.93
N ALA A 16 -11.02 12.79 7.48
CA ALA A 16 -10.00 11.77 7.32
C ALA A 16 -8.59 12.37 7.49
N ILE A 17 -7.66 11.57 8.01
CA ILE A 17 -6.25 11.91 8.15
C ILE A 17 -5.39 10.68 7.85
N CYS A 18 -4.20 10.92 7.27
CA CYS A 18 -3.23 9.88 6.95
C CYS A 18 -1.89 10.18 7.63
N ALA A 19 -1.34 9.17 8.31
CA ALA A 19 0.01 9.18 8.82
C ALA A 19 0.91 8.28 7.95
N LEU A 20 1.94 8.86 7.35
CA LEU A 20 2.93 8.14 6.57
C LEU A 20 4.12 7.74 7.44
N GLY A 21 4.46 6.46 7.39
CA GLY A 21 5.62 5.88 8.05
C GLY A 21 6.92 6.18 7.31
N LYS A 22 8.04 5.85 7.96
CA LYS A 22 9.37 5.99 7.35
C LYS A 22 9.51 4.99 6.19
N ILE A 23 10.05 5.46 5.06
CA ILE A 23 10.47 4.58 3.96
C ILE A 23 11.65 3.73 4.41
N VAL A 24 11.51 2.41 4.35
CA VAL A 24 12.54 1.44 4.75
C VAL A 24 12.74 0.40 3.65
N ARG A 25 13.99 -0.05 3.45
CA ARG A 25 14.27 -1.16 2.55
C ARG A 25 13.83 -2.47 3.19
N ARG A 26 13.03 -3.25 2.47
CA ARG A 26 12.52 -4.55 2.92
C ARG A 26 12.70 -5.58 1.81
N ILE A 27 13.02 -6.81 2.21
CA ILE A 27 13.02 -7.95 1.30
C ILE A 27 11.56 -8.36 1.07
N VAL A 28 11.14 -8.40 -0.19
CA VAL A 28 9.78 -8.80 -0.61
C VAL A 28 9.90 -9.86 -1.71
N PRO A 29 8.93 -10.78 -1.81
CA PRO A 29 8.84 -11.71 -2.95
C PRO A 29 8.69 -10.93 -4.25
N ASP A 30 9.25 -11.45 -5.33
CA ASP A 30 9.01 -10.93 -6.67
C ASP A 30 7.64 -11.38 -7.19
N GLU A 31 6.97 -10.47 -7.90
CA GLU A 31 5.61 -10.70 -8.42
C GLU A 31 5.60 -11.64 -9.63
N GLU A 32 6.76 -11.93 -10.23
CA GLU A 32 6.89 -12.76 -11.44
C GLU A 32 6.70 -14.27 -11.16
N ASP A 33 6.88 -14.74 -9.92
CA ASP A 33 6.79 -16.16 -9.56
C ASP A 33 5.35 -16.63 -9.24
N ASP A 34 4.39 -15.71 -9.10
CA ASP A 34 2.98 -16.05 -8.80
C ASP A 34 2.15 -16.36 -10.07
N GLU A 35 2.60 -15.98 -11.27
CA GLU A 35 1.86 -16.27 -12.52
C GLU A 35 2.25 -17.61 -13.16
N SER A 36 3.45 -18.16 -12.91
CA SER A 36 3.91 -19.45 -13.43
C SER A 36 3.37 -20.68 -12.68
N SER A 37 2.95 -20.50 -11.43
CA SER A 37 2.67 -21.59 -10.48
C SER A 37 1.23 -22.16 -10.56
N SER A 38 0.42 -21.70 -11.52
CA SER A 38 -0.91 -22.27 -11.81
C SER A 38 -0.88 -23.46 -12.81
N SER A 39 0.30 -23.86 -13.27
CA SER A 39 0.51 -24.97 -14.22
C SER A 39 1.48 -26.03 -13.69
N SER A 40 0.97 -26.95 -12.86
CA SER A 40 1.44 -28.33 -12.71
C SER A 40 2.96 -28.61 -12.74
N SER A 41 3.62 -28.72 -11.59
CA SER A 41 4.54 -29.83 -11.26
C SER A 41 5.15 -29.63 -9.87
N SER A 42 5.13 -30.69 -9.09
CA SER A 42 5.84 -30.78 -7.81
C SER A 42 7.33 -30.94 -8.06
N ASP A 43 8.08 -29.84 -7.99
CA ASP A 43 9.53 -29.75 -7.74
C ASP A 43 9.83 -28.30 -7.26
N ASP A 44 10.72 -28.12 -6.29
CA ASP A 44 11.02 -26.86 -5.56
C ASP A 44 11.00 -25.58 -6.43
N GLU A 45 9.88 -24.85 -6.46
CA GLU A 45 9.78 -23.52 -7.05
C GLU A 45 10.38 -22.50 -6.05
N TYR A 46 11.59 -22.05 -6.36
CA TYR A 46 12.30 -21.08 -5.53
C TYR A 46 11.74 -19.68 -5.79
N CYS A 47 10.97 -19.16 -4.84
CA CYS A 47 10.47 -17.78 -4.88
C CYS A 47 11.66 -16.81 -4.83
N SER A 48 11.85 -16.01 -5.87
CA SER A 48 12.82 -14.93 -5.95
C SER A 48 12.42 -13.79 -5.00
N TYR A 49 13.43 -13.16 -4.39
CA TYR A 49 13.24 -12.06 -3.46
C TYR A 49 14.02 -10.83 -3.94
N SER A 50 13.37 -9.67 -3.94
CA SER A 50 14.00 -8.38 -4.20
C SER A 50 13.95 -7.44 -2.99
N VAL A 51 14.91 -6.52 -2.94
CA VAL A 51 14.91 -5.45 -1.93
C VAL A 51 14.14 -4.26 -2.49
N ARG A 52 12.96 -3.98 -1.95
CA ARG A 52 12.13 -2.82 -2.34
C ARG A 52 12.06 -1.75 -1.24
N SER A 53 11.83 -0.51 -1.65
CA SER A 53 11.56 0.62 -0.73
C SER A 53 10.10 0.58 -0.31
N MET A 54 9.82 0.25 0.94
CA MET A 54 8.46 0.11 1.47
C MET A 54 8.12 1.27 2.41
N MET A 55 6.88 1.75 2.32
CA MET A 55 6.30 2.69 3.27
C MET A 55 4.99 2.14 3.82
N SER A 56 4.64 2.55 5.02
CA SER A 56 3.34 2.26 5.63
C SER A 56 2.48 3.52 5.64
N ALA A 57 1.19 3.37 5.37
CA ALA A 57 0.20 4.44 5.51
C ALA A 57 -0.84 3.99 6.54
N SER A 58 -1.13 4.85 7.51
CA SER A 58 -2.15 4.59 8.53
C SER A 58 -3.26 5.64 8.41
N TRP A 59 -4.49 5.16 8.24
CA TRP A 59 -5.66 6.00 8.02
C TRP A 59 -6.49 6.12 9.30
N SER A 60 -7.05 7.30 9.54
CA SER A 60 -8.14 7.49 10.48
C SER A 60 -9.22 8.31 9.82
N ALA A 61 -10.47 7.91 10.00
CA ALA A 61 -11.62 8.54 9.36
C ALA A 61 -12.83 8.56 10.28
N ASP A 62 -13.68 9.56 10.12
CA ASP A 62 -14.97 9.62 10.77
C ASP A 62 -15.92 8.61 10.12
N HIS A 63 -16.12 7.48 10.79
CA HIS A 63 -16.90 6.36 10.29
C HIS A 63 -18.41 6.65 10.20
N ARG A 64 -18.86 7.81 10.70
CA ARG A 64 -20.24 8.30 10.54
C ARG A 64 -20.52 8.79 9.12
N VAL A 65 -19.46 9.18 8.40
CA VAL A 65 -19.55 9.76 7.05
C VAL A 65 -18.83 8.89 6.02
N ILE A 66 -17.72 8.25 6.40
CA ILE A 66 -16.90 7.42 5.50
C ILE A 66 -17.03 5.95 5.91
N ASP A 67 -17.32 5.07 4.95
CA ASP A 67 -17.28 3.63 5.15
C ASP A 67 -15.88 3.04 4.88
N GLY A 68 -15.58 1.87 5.46
CA GLY A 68 -14.31 1.17 5.28
C GLY A 68 -14.00 0.79 3.82
N ALA A 69 -14.99 0.38 3.03
CA ALA A 69 -14.79 0.07 1.61
C ALA A 69 -14.41 1.32 0.81
N THR A 70 -15.02 2.46 1.11
CA THR A 70 -14.66 3.76 0.52
C THR A 70 -13.20 4.12 0.83
N MET A 71 -12.78 4.01 2.09
CA MET A 71 -11.40 4.27 2.49
C MET A 71 -10.41 3.28 1.85
N ALA A 72 -10.75 1.99 1.78
CA ALA A 72 -9.90 0.97 1.17
C ALA A 72 -9.68 1.24 -0.33
N ARG A 73 -10.75 1.60 -1.06
CA ARG A 73 -10.64 1.96 -2.49
C ARG A 73 -9.76 3.18 -2.69
N PHE A 74 -9.93 4.22 -1.88
CA PHE A 74 -9.07 5.40 -1.94
C PHE A 74 -7.61 5.07 -1.63
N SER A 75 -7.34 4.28 -0.58
CA SER A 75 -5.98 3.87 -0.22
C SER A 75 -5.32 3.04 -1.34
N ASN A 76 -6.07 2.19 -2.03
CA ASN A 76 -5.55 1.40 -3.15
C ASN A 76 -5.27 2.27 -4.38
N GLU A 77 -6.13 3.23 -4.69
CA GLU A 77 -5.89 4.19 -5.77
C GLU A 77 -4.64 5.03 -5.49
N LEU A 78 -4.51 5.56 -4.27
CA LEU A 78 -3.32 6.30 -3.87
C LEU A 78 -2.06 5.43 -3.94
N LYS A 79 -2.13 4.18 -3.47
CA LYS A 79 -1.03 3.21 -3.60
C LYS A 79 -0.63 3.05 -5.07
N TYR A 80 -1.59 2.78 -5.95
CA TYR A 80 -1.36 2.57 -7.38
C TYR A 80 -0.67 3.77 -8.03
N LEU A 81 -1.13 4.99 -7.75
CA LEU A 81 -0.56 6.22 -8.28
C LEU A 81 0.87 6.47 -7.78
N LEU A 82 1.16 6.16 -6.52
CA LEU A 82 2.50 6.33 -5.94
C LEU A 82 3.49 5.25 -6.40
N GLU A 83 3.02 4.03 -6.64
CA GLU A 83 3.83 2.95 -7.22
C GLU A 83 4.06 3.16 -8.72
N ASN A 84 3.13 3.83 -9.42
CA ASN A 84 3.19 4.12 -10.85
C ASN A 84 3.08 5.63 -11.12
N PRO A 85 4.13 6.42 -10.84
CA PRO A 85 4.06 7.88 -10.85
C PRO A 85 3.68 8.48 -12.21
N LEU A 86 3.91 7.76 -13.32
CA LEU A 86 3.49 8.21 -14.66
C LEU A 86 1.96 8.33 -14.79
N GLN A 87 1.19 7.57 -14.00
CA GLN A 87 -0.28 7.64 -14.01
C GLN A 87 -0.80 8.99 -13.51
N LEU A 88 -0.02 9.69 -12.66
CA LEU A 88 -0.36 11.05 -12.22
C LEU A 88 -0.33 12.08 -13.36
N LEU A 89 0.43 11.81 -14.44
CA LEU A 89 0.57 12.73 -15.57
C LEU A 89 -0.51 12.55 -16.64
N ILE A 90 -1.13 11.38 -16.72
CA ILE A 90 -2.09 11.05 -17.78
C ILE A 90 -3.47 11.71 -17.54
N ASN A 91 -3.82 11.98 -16.28
CA ASN A 91 -5.11 12.55 -15.86
C ASN A 91 -5.05 14.05 -15.49
N GLN A 92 -4.19 14.83 -16.17
CA GLN A 92 -4.07 16.29 -15.96
C GLN A 92 -5.00 17.09 -16.89
#